data_AF-A0A3M1NM27-F1
#
_entry.id   AF-A0A3M1NM27-F1
#
_cell.length_a   1.000
_cell.length_b   1.000
_cell.length_c   1.000
_cell.angle_alpha   90.00
_cell.angle_beta   90.00
_cell.angle_gamma   90.00
#
_symmetry.space_group_name_H-M   'P 1'
#
loop_
_entity.id
_entity.type
_entity.pdbx_description
1 polymer ?
#
loop_
_entity_poly.entity_id
_entity_poly.type
_entity_poly.pdbx_seq_one_letter_code
_entity_poly.pdbx_strand_id
1 'polypeptide(L)'
;MEDISPEEARKYLRIIDDEKSFHLYQGPRIKNIEALAEVLDVVNDDIFKHHVTKDKNDFATWIDEVVGDKVLARRVLRAKDRSALAKVIERRVHELTHVKIHGTMPRNKFLPPLDHIEELLMYRAKEFFYGMVFGLLLGLIIERVLAVL
;
A
#
# COMPACT_ATOMS: atom_id res chain seq x y z
N MET A 1 7.74 7.59 -17.24
CA MET A 1 7.10 6.57 -16.38
C MET A 1 6.77 5.41 -17.28
N GLU A 2 7.14 4.18 -16.91
CA GLU A 2 6.76 2.98 -17.68
C GLU A 2 5.23 2.90 -17.67
N ASP A 3 4.61 2.65 -18.82
CA ASP A 3 3.15 2.57 -18.93
C ASP A 3 2.70 1.26 -18.25
N ILE A 4 2.02 1.40 -17.11
CA ILE A 4 1.56 0.27 -16.29
C ILE A 4 0.06 0.36 -16.25
N SER A 5 -0.61 -0.73 -16.60
CA SER A 5 -2.06 -0.77 -16.55
C SER A 5 -2.55 -0.81 -15.10
N PRO A 6 -3.79 -0.33 -14.82
CA PRO A 6 -4.38 -0.45 -13.49
C PRO A 6 -4.56 -1.90 -13.03
N GLU A 7 -4.71 -2.84 -13.97
CA GLU A 7 -4.79 -4.27 -13.67
C GLU A 7 -3.44 -4.83 -13.21
N GLU A 8 -2.35 -4.50 -13.90
CA GLU A 8 -1.00 -4.87 -13.46
C GLU A 8 -0.66 -4.26 -12.11
N ALA A 9 -1.02 -2.99 -11.88
CA ALA A 9 -0.83 -2.36 -10.58
C ALA A 9 -1.56 -3.10 -9.45
N ARG A 10 -2.82 -3.51 -9.68
CA ARG A 10 -3.57 -4.35 -8.72
C ARG A 10 -2.91 -5.70 -8.51
N LYS A 11 -2.43 -6.33 -9.59
CA LYS A 11 -1.72 -7.62 -9.53
C LYS A 11 -0.45 -7.51 -8.69
N TYR A 12 0.35 -6.45 -8.86
CA TYR A 12 1.61 -6.28 -8.12
C TYR A 12 1.40 -5.91 -6.65
N LEU A 13 0.31 -5.21 -6.32
CA LEU A 13 -0.04 -4.83 -4.95
C LEU A 13 -0.90 -5.88 -4.22
N ARG A 14 -1.17 -7.04 -4.84
CA ARG A 14 -2.04 -8.06 -4.24
C ARG A 14 -1.42 -8.69 -3.00
N ILE A 15 -2.27 -9.20 -2.12
CA ILE A 15 -1.86 -10.12 -1.05
C ILE A 15 -1.52 -11.48 -1.66
N ILE A 16 -0.40 -12.05 -1.24
CA ILE A 16 0.11 -13.36 -1.63
C ILE A 16 -0.22 -14.36 -0.53
N ASP A 17 -0.64 -15.56 -0.93
CA ASP A 17 -0.95 -16.67 -0.05
C ASP A 17 0.26 -17.09 0.80
N ASP A 18 -0.01 -17.68 1.97
CA ASP A 18 1.03 -17.99 2.96
C ASP A 18 2.14 -18.88 2.39
N GLU A 19 1.80 -19.86 1.55
CA GLU A 19 2.76 -20.78 0.92
C GLU A 19 3.78 -20.10 0.01
N LYS A 20 3.42 -18.94 -0.55
CA LYS A 20 4.26 -18.15 -1.47
C LYS A 20 4.72 -16.82 -0.85
N SER A 21 4.30 -16.53 0.38
CA SER A 21 4.75 -15.36 1.12
C SER A 21 6.26 -15.42 1.36
N PHE A 22 6.89 -14.27 1.51
CA PHE A 22 8.31 -14.23 1.82
C PHE A 22 8.53 -14.48 3.31
N HIS A 23 9.44 -15.40 3.64
CA HIS A 23 9.72 -15.78 5.02
C HIS A 23 10.96 -15.04 5.52
N LEU A 24 10.77 -14.09 6.44
CA LEU A 24 11.91 -13.53 7.16
C LEU A 24 12.53 -14.58 8.09
N TYR A 25 13.84 -14.52 8.25
CA TYR A 25 14.53 -15.39 9.20
C TYR A 25 14.10 -14.98 10.62
N GLN A 26 13.42 -15.89 11.34
CA GLN A 26 12.85 -15.65 12.67
C GLN A 26 11.87 -14.44 12.75
N GLY A 27 11.23 -14.08 11.64
CA GLY A 27 10.36 -12.90 11.57
C GLY A 27 9.00 -13.18 10.92
N PRO A 28 8.19 -12.13 10.71
CA PRO A 28 6.86 -12.27 10.12
C PRO A 28 6.92 -12.71 8.65
N ARG A 29 5.82 -13.29 8.19
CA ARG A 29 5.60 -13.55 6.76
C ARG A 29 5.23 -12.25 6.05
N ILE A 30 5.93 -11.95 4.96
CA ILE A 30 5.65 -10.78 4.13
C ILE A 30 4.79 -11.23 2.96
N LYS A 31 3.56 -10.71 2.91
CA LYS A 31 2.54 -11.14 1.95
C LYS A 31 2.37 -10.22 0.75
N ASN A 32 2.97 -9.04 0.74
CA ASN A 32 2.92 -8.11 -0.39
C ASN A 32 4.11 -7.14 -0.33
N ILE A 33 4.27 -6.33 -1.38
CA ILE A 33 5.37 -5.36 -1.47
C ILE A 33 5.21 -4.16 -0.53
N GLU A 34 3.99 -3.88 -0.05
CA GLU A 34 3.71 -2.83 0.95
C GLU A 34 4.28 -3.24 2.31
N ALA A 35 3.93 -4.45 2.78
CA ALA A 35 4.46 -5.02 4.01
C ALA A 35 5.98 -5.21 3.93
N LEU A 36 6.53 -5.47 2.74
CA LEU A 36 7.99 -5.52 2.57
C LEU A 36 8.64 -4.17 2.85
N ALA A 37 8.06 -3.07 2.37
CA ALA A 37 8.57 -1.73 2.65
C ALA A 37 8.57 -1.42 4.14
N GLU A 38 7.46 -1.72 4.84
CA GLU A 38 7.32 -1.52 6.28
C GLU A 38 8.34 -2.35 7.08
N VAL A 39 8.52 -3.62 6.73
CA VAL A 39 9.47 -4.50 7.43
C VAL A 39 10.91 -4.04 7.23
N LEU A 40 11.27 -3.53 6.05
CA LEU A 40 12.64 -3.08 5.76
C LEU A 40 13.05 -1.83 6.55
N ASP A 41 12.09 -1.03 7.01
CA ASP A 41 12.37 0.14 7.84
C ASP A 41 12.79 -0.25 9.26
N VAL A 42 12.24 -1.36 9.78
CA VAL A 42 12.41 -1.78 11.19
C VAL A 42 13.32 -3.00 11.38
N VAL A 43 13.52 -3.83 10.34
CA VAL A 43 14.32 -5.07 10.46
C VAL A 43 15.78 -4.75 10.72
N ASN A 44 16.43 -5.48 11.63
CA ASN A 44 17.85 -5.29 11.91
C ASN A 44 18.75 -5.69 10.71
N ASP A 45 19.98 -5.18 10.69
CA ASP A 45 20.91 -5.42 9.60
C ASP A 45 21.33 -6.89 9.48
N ASP A 46 21.34 -7.64 10.58
CA ASP A 46 21.76 -9.04 10.59
C ASP A 46 20.73 -9.93 9.89
N ILE A 47 19.44 -9.77 10.20
CA ILE A 47 18.34 -10.45 9.49
C ILE A 47 18.33 -10.05 8.02
N PHE A 48 18.57 -8.78 7.70
CA PHE A 48 18.68 -8.32 6.32
C PHE A 48 19.81 -9.03 5.54
N LYS A 49 21.00 -9.15 6.14
CA LYS A 49 22.17 -9.80 5.52
C LYS A 49 21.99 -11.30 5.28
N HIS A 50 21.08 -11.97 5.97
CA HIS A 50 20.74 -13.37 5.66
C HIS A 50 20.07 -13.52 4.28
N HIS A 51 19.34 -12.49 3.83
CA HIS A 51 18.60 -12.46 2.57
C HIS A 51 19.33 -11.74 1.44
N VAL A 52 20.20 -10.79 1.80
CA VAL A 52 20.95 -9.97 0.85
C VAL A 52 22.45 -10.12 1.08
N THR A 53 23.14 -10.69 0.11
CA THR A 53 24.60 -10.83 0.08
C THR A 53 25.17 -10.17 -1.18
N LYS A 54 26.48 -10.29 -1.41
CA LYS A 54 27.12 -9.78 -2.63
C LYS A 54 26.63 -10.49 -3.90
N ASP A 55 26.24 -11.76 -3.77
CA ASP A 55 25.92 -12.63 -4.91
C ASP A 55 24.42 -12.92 -5.04
N LYS A 56 23.62 -12.63 -3.99
CA LYS A 56 22.19 -12.92 -3.96
C LYS A 56 21.36 -11.81 -3.32
N ASN A 57 20.13 -11.65 -3.80
CA ASN A 57 19.12 -10.82 -3.16
C ASN A 57 17.78 -11.57 -3.21
N ASP A 58 17.43 -12.24 -2.12
CA ASP A 58 16.26 -13.12 -2.06
C ASP A 58 14.95 -12.33 -2.23
N PHE A 59 14.93 -11.04 -1.84
CA PHE A 59 13.80 -10.14 -2.10
C PHE A 59 13.61 -9.89 -3.60
N ALA A 60 14.69 -9.68 -4.36
CA ALA A 60 14.62 -9.47 -5.80
C ALA A 60 14.02 -10.71 -6.49
N THR A 61 14.48 -11.91 -6.11
CA THR A 61 13.94 -13.18 -6.63
C THR A 61 12.46 -13.34 -6.31
N TRP A 62 12.05 -13.09 -5.07
CA TRP A 62 10.64 -13.19 -4.68
C TRP A 62 9.74 -12.18 -5.43
N ILE A 63 10.20 -10.94 -5.60
CA ILE A 63 9.48 -9.93 -6.39
C ILE A 63 9.37 -10.37 -7.86
N ASP A 64 10.43 -10.98 -8.40
CA ASP A 64 10.47 -11.41 -9.80
C ASP A 64 9.53 -12.58 -10.08
N GLU A 65 9.60 -13.61 -9.22
CA GLU A 65 8.98 -14.92 -9.46
C GLU A 65 7.57 -15.00 -8.87
N VAL A 66 7.32 -14.38 -7.72
CA VAL A 66 6.04 -14.48 -7.01
C VAL A 66 5.18 -13.25 -7.26
N VAL A 67 5.71 -12.04 -7.02
CA VAL A 67 4.94 -10.81 -7.26
C VAL A 67 4.72 -10.61 -8.76
N GLY A 68 5.78 -10.83 -9.55
CA GLY A 68 5.80 -10.70 -11.01
C GLY A 68 6.17 -9.29 -11.49
N ASP A 69 6.62 -8.39 -10.61
CA ASP A 69 7.05 -7.04 -10.97
C ASP A 69 8.53 -7.05 -11.38
N LYS A 70 8.78 -7.42 -12.65
CA LYS A 70 10.11 -7.51 -13.25
C LYS A 70 10.88 -6.19 -13.15
N VAL A 71 10.18 -5.05 -13.18
CA VAL A 71 10.78 -3.72 -13.10
C VAL A 71 11.31 -3.50 -11.68
N LEU A 72 10.49 -3.77 -10.67
CA LEU A 72 10.90 -3.64 -9.28
C LEU A 72 12.04 -4.60 -8.94
N ALA A 73 11.96 -5.87 -9.38
CA ALA A 73 13.00 -6.86 -9.15
C ALA A 73 14.38 -6.36 -9.63
N ARG A 74 14.47 -5.82 -10.85
CA ARG A 74 15.71 -5.24 -11.39
C ARG A 74 16.22 -4.05 -10.59
N ARG A 75 15.32 -3.20 -10.08
CA ARG A 75 15.69 -2.03 -9.26
C ARG A 75 16.20 -2.46 -7.90
N VAL A 76 15.52 -3.40 -7.25
CA VAL A 76 15.88 -3.98 -5.95
C VAL A 76 17.24 -4.67 -6.02
N LEU A 77 17.53 -5.41 -7.10
CA LEU A 77 18.83 -6.05 -7.30
C LEU A 77 20.01 -5.07 -7.33
N ARG A 78 19.77 -3.80 -7.70
CA ARG A 78 20.80 -2.74 -7.75
C ARG A 78 20.96 -1.97 -6.44
N ALA A 79 20.06 -2.18 -5.47
CA ALA A 79 20.14 -1.52 -4.18
C ALA A 79 21.29 -2.11 -3.35
N LYS A 80 22.16 -1.25 -2.81
CA LYS A 80 23.40 -1.65 -2.14
C LYS A 80 23.27 -1.87 -0.63
N ASP A 81 22.18 -1.37 -0.05
CA ASP A 81 21.92 -1.42 1.38
C ASP A 81 20.41 -1.43 1.66
N ARG A 82 20.05 -1.70 2.92
CA ARG A 82 18.66 -1.81 3.38
C ARG A 82 17.86 -0.54 3.11
N SER A 83 18.44 0.64 3.35
CA SER A 83 17.76 1.93 3.19
C SER A 83 17.49 2.24 1.72
N ALA A 84 18.46 1.99 0.86
CA ALA A 84 18.31 2.12 -0.59
C ALA A 84 17.22 1.17 -1.12
N LEU A 85 17.18 -0.06 -0.61
CA LEU A 85 16.20 -1.07 -1.00
C LEU A 85 14.78 -0.66 -0.57
N ALA A 86 14.61 -0.20 0.68
CA ALA A 86 13.34 0.32 1.20
C ALA A 86 12.81 1.47 0.32
N LYS A 87 13.65 2.49 0.05
CA LYS A 87 13.28 3.64 -0.79
C LYS A 87 12.86 3.26 -2.21
N VAL A 88 13.51 2.25 -2.79
CA VAL A 88 13.17 1.75 -4.12
C VAL A 88 11.78 1.10 -4.12
N ILE A 89 11.47 0.33 -3.08
CA ILE A 89 10.17 -0.34 -2.94
C ILE A 89 9.08 0.68 -2.63
N GLU A 90 9.29 1.60 -1.68
CA GLU A 90 8.34 2.66 -1.34
C GLU A 90 7.93 3.49 -2.56
N ARG A 91 8.93 3.93 -3.35
CA ARG A 91 8.68 4.66 -4.59
C ARG A 91 7.81 3.86 -5.55
N ARG A 92 8.08 2.56 -5.68
CA ARG A 92 7.31 1.69 -6.55
C ARG A 92 5.89 1.50 -6.05
N VAL A 93 5.69 1.29 -4.75
CA VAL A 93 4.37 1.21 -4.12
C VAL A 93 3.56 2.49 -4.40
N HIS A 94 4.20 3.65 -4.28
CA HIS A 94 3.56 4.94 -4.60
C HIS A 94 3.16 5.04 -6.08
N GLU A 95 4.07 4.68 -7.01
CA GLU A 95 3.78 4.63 -8.46
C GLU A 95 2.55 3.74 -8.75
N LEU A 96 2.52 2.52 -8.20
CA LEU A 96 1.47 1.54 -8.45
C LEU A 96 0.13 1.97 -7.80
N THR A 97 0.17 2.56 -6.61
CA THR A 97 -1.03 3.04 -5.91
C THR A 97 -1.68 4.19 -6.67
N HIS A 98 -0.87 5.13 -7.16
CA HIS A 98 -1.36 6.23 -8.00
C HIS A 98 -2.02 5.69 -9.27
N VAL A 99 -1.39 4.75 -9.97
CA VAL A 99 -1.97 4.11 -11.17
C VAL A 99 -3.27 3.36 -10.86
N LYS A 100 -3.32 2.60 -9.75
CA LYS A 100 -4.51 1.87 -9.30
C LYS A 100 -5.70 2.82 -9.05
N ILE A 101 -5.47 3.98 -8.44
CA ILE A 101 -6.50 4.98 -8.12
C ILE A 101 -6.91 5.79 -9.36
N HIS A 102 -5.96 6.32 -10.13
CA HIS A 102 -6.29 7.17 -11.28
C HIS A 102 -6.75 6.38 -12.52
N GLY A 103 -6.36 5.12 -12.63
CA GLY A 103 -6.90 4.21 -13.62
C GLY A 103 -8.33 3.74 -13.35
N THR A 104 -8.85 3.96 -12.13
CA THR A 104 -10.26 3.76 -11.78
C THR A 104 -11.07 5.06 -11.83
N MET A 105 -10.40 6.22 -11.88
CA MET A 105 -11.04 7.52 -12.12
C MET A 105 -11.37 7.69 -13.61
N PRO A 106 -12.59 8.13 -13.98
CA PRO A 106 -12.91 8.43 -15.36
C PRO A 106 -11.98 9.55 -15.87
N ARG A 107 -11.34 9.30 -17.02
CA ARG A 107 -10.33 10.11 -17.70
C ARG A 107 -10.73 11.59 -17.97
N ASN A 108 -12.00 11.94 -17.71
CA ASN A 108 -12.60 13.27 -17.93
C ASN A 108 -12.98 14.01 -16.62
N LYS A 109 -12.40 13.67 -15.47
CA LYS A 109 -12.41 14.58 -14.31
C LYS A 109 -11.01 15.14 -14.15
N PHE A 110 -10.88 16.44 -14.45
CA PHE A 110 -9.71 17.27 -14.18
C PHE A 110 -9.18 16.95 -12.77
N LEU A 111 -7.95 16.43 -12.68
CA LEU A 111 -7.32 16.20 -11.39
C LEU A 111 -6.89 17.57 -10.85
N PRO A 112 -7.41 18.03 -9.69
CA PRO A 112 -6.96 19.31 -9.14
C PRO A 112 -5.49 19.20 -8.71
N PRO A 113 -4.74 20.31 -8.69
CA PRO A 113 -3.33 20.31 -8.28
C PRO A 113 -3.12 19.77 -6.85
N LEU A 114 -1.88 19.31 -6.58
CA LEU A 114 -1.46 18.64 -5.33
C LEU A 114 -1.34 19.58 -4.11
N ASP A 115 -2.23 20.57 -4.00
CA ASP A 115 -2.46 21.44 -2.85
C ASP A 115 -3.86 21.20 -2.21
N HIS A 116 -4.70 20.32 -2.81
CA HIS A 116 -6.08 20.05 -2.38
C HIS A 116 -6.25 18.81 -1.47
N ILE A 117 -5.23 18.39 -0.71
CA ILE A 117 -5.33 17.26 0.24
C ILE A 117 -6.49 17.47 1.25
N GLU A 118 -6.82 18.73 1.56
CA GLU A 118 -7.96 19.10 2.40
C GLU A 118 -9.31 18.68 1.82
N GLU A 119 -9.48 18.65 0.50
CA GLU A 119 -10.76 18.31 -0.12
C GLU A 119 -11.05 16.80 -0.02
N LEU A 120 -10.00 15.97 -0.11
CA LEU A 120 -10.09 14.52 0.06
C LEU A 120 -10.33 14.14 1.53
N LEU A 121 -9.67 14.83 2.47
CA LEU A 121 -9.95 14.76 3.91
C LEU A 121 -11.37 15.24 4.22
N MET A 122 -11.82 16.33 3.58
CA MET A 122 -13.14 16.90 3.77
C MET A 122 -14.24 16.02 3.19
N TYR A 123 -14.00 15.26 2.11
CA TYR A 123 -14.97 14.29 1.60
C TYR A 123 -15.22 13.15 2.61
N ARG A 124 -14.16 12.57 3.18
CA ARG A 124 -14.29 11.59 4.26
C ARG A 124 -14.88 12.19 5.54
N ALA A 125 -14.51 13.42 5.88
CA ALA A 125 -15.06 14.11 7.03
C ALA A 125 -16.55 14.43 6.86
N LYS A 126 -17.00 14.84 5.67
CA LYS A 126 -18.42 15.12 5.39
C LYS A 126 -19.29 13.88 5.61
N GLU A 127 -18.88 12.70 5.12
CA GLU A 127 -19.60 11.44 5.37
C GLU A 127 -19.67 11.10 6.87
N PHE A 128 -18.57 11.34 7.62
CA PHE A 128 -18.56 11.18 9.07
C PHE A 128 -19.50 12.17 9.78
N PHE A 129 -19.51 13.45 9.38
CA PHE A 129 -20.39 14.47 9.96
C PHE A 129 -21.86 14.23 9.63
N TYR A 130 -22.20 13.77 8.42
CA TYR A 130 -23.57 13.35 8.10
C TYR A 130 -24.01 12.19 8.99
N GLY A 131 -23.15 11.18 9.19
CA GLY A 131 -23.44 10.09 10.12
C GLY A 131 -23.62 10.56 11.57
N MET A 132 -22.80 11.49 12.04
CA MET A 132 -22.90 12.05 13.38
C MET A 132 -24.18 12.86 13.60
N VAL A 133 -24.50 13.78 12.69
CA VAL A 133 -25.72 14.59 12.76
C VAL A 133 -26.95 13.71 12.67
N PHE A 134 -26.97 12.75 11.75
CA PHE A 134 -28.07 11.80 11.60
C PHE A 134 -28.24 10.93 12.86
N GLY A 135 -27.14 10.45 13.45
CA GLY A 135 -27.17 9.67 14.69
C GLY A 135 -27.70 10.46 15.89
N LEU A 136 -27.29 11.73 16.03
CA LEU A 136 -27.80 12.61 17.09
C LEU A 136 -29.29 12.91 16.93
N LEU A 137 -29.75 13.18 15.69
CA LEU A 137 -31.17 13.41 15.43
C LEU A 137 -32.02 12.17 15.70
N LEU A 138 -31.57 10.98 15.27
CA LEU A 138 -32.24 9.73 15.59
C LEU A 138 -32.26 9.46 17.10
N GLY A 139 -31.15 9.70 17.79
CA GLY A 139 -31.06 9.55 19.25
C GLY A 139 -32.09 10.42 19.98
N LEU A 140 -32.19 11.69 19.62
CA LEU A 140 -33.17 12.63 20.21
C LEU A 140 -34.63 12.24 19.91
N ILE A 141 -34.91 11.70 18.72
CA ILE A 141 -36.25 11.23 18.36
C ILE A 141 -36.62 9.97 19.16
N ILE A 142 -35.70 9.00 19.24
CA ILE A 142 -35.90 7.75 19.98
C ILE A 142 -36.13 8.03 21.46
N GLU A 143 -35.33 8.92 22.07
CA GLU A 143 -35.51 9.34 23.46
C GLU A 143 -36.92 9.88 23.72
N ARG A 144 -37.44 10.73 22.81
CA ARG A 144 -38.78 11.33 22.94
C ARG A 144 -39.90 10.33 22.74
N VAL A 145 -39.73 9.36 21.85
CA VAL A 145 -40.72 8.29 21.62
C VAL A 145 -40.77 7.33 22.80
N LEU A 146 -39.61 6.93 23.35
CA LEU A 146 -39.54 6.09 24.54
C LEU A 146 -40.10 6.77 25.79
N ALA A 147 -40.00 8.10 25.91
CA ALA A 147 -40.54 8.83 27.05
C ALA A 147 -42.09 8.95 27.06
N VAL A 148 -42.75 8.61 25.94
CA VAL A 148 -44.22 8.71 25.77
C VAL A 148 -44.89 7.33 25.70
N LEU A 149 -44.11 6.25 25.64
CA LEU A 149 -44.56 4.86 25.77
C LEU A 149 -44.51 4.39 27.23
#